data_AF-A7RLY7-F1
#
_entry.id   AF-A7RLY7-F1
#
_cell.length_a   1.000
_cell.length_b   1.000
_cell.length_c   1.000
_cell.angle_alpha   90.00
_cell.angle_beta   90.00
_cell.angle_gamma   90.00
#
_symmetry.space_group_name_H-M   'P 1'
#
loop_
_entity.id
_entity.type
_entity.pdbx_description
1 polymer ?
#
loop_
_entity_poly.entity_id
_entity_poly.type
_entity_poly.pdbx_seq_one_letter_code
_entity_poly.pdbx_strand_id
1 'polypeptide(L)'
;MELQNIFSLLRVVSGLQAIAASLVGLKAVLSCNDILHQRLLFVIDYLSFGLSYFYYDAVVMYYGVYLKEKIRDPRTTYSSAWTKFYKKKKLIFWHHVLLPVIGFPISNFSWIRQDRGDFFIGCLFMSEMSTPFLSLRAVLAKLGKKNSLAYIVNGVTLAVVFFVFRVLVYPYMYWRFAVYKNISLLEVPFNIPIPCNVACFMLMSLQVNWSFVIIKGCLRYLYRPGVSKEPP
;
A
#
# COMPACT_ATOMS: atom_id res chain seq x y z
N MET A 1 28.08 -2.03 -6.14
CA MET A 1 27.25 -3.08 -6.77
C MET A 1 26.41 -3.81 -5.73
N GLU A 2 27.00 -4.30 -4.64
CA GLU A 2 26.29 -5.02 -3.57
C GLU A 2 25.12 -4.24 -2.93
N LEU A 3 25.30 -2.96 -2.59
CA LEU A 3 24.22 -2.20 -1.95
C LEU A 3 23.00 -2.00 -2.86
N GLN A 4 23.23 -1.86 -4.17
CA GLN A 4 22.16 -1.75 -5.17
C GLN A 4 21.39 -3.07 -5.30
N ASN A 5 22.08 -4.20 -5.14
CA ASN A 5 21.46 -5.52 -5.08
C ASN A 5 20.63 -5.67 -3.81
N ILE A 6 21.16 -5.33 -2.63
CA ILE A 6 20.42 -5.32 -1.35
C ILE A 6 19.14 -4.49 -1.48
N PHE A 7 19.25 -3.28 -2.01
CA PHE A 7 18.12 -2.41 -2.22
C PHE A 7 17.06 -2.92 -3.19
N SER A 8 17.47 -3.72 -4.18
CA SER A 8 16.55 -4.32 -5.14
C SER A 8 15.89 -5.55 -4.52
N LEU A 9 16.63 -6.36 -3.77
CA LEU A 9 16.12 -7.48 -2.98
C LEU A 9 15.06 -7.03 -1.98
N LEU A 10 15.29 -5.94 -1.24
CA LEU A 10 14.28 -5.37 -0.33
C LEU A 10 12.96 -5.05 -1.06
N ARG A 11 13.02 -4.54 -2.30
CA ARG A 11 11.83 -4.26 -3.11
C ARG A 11 11.13 -5.52 -3.60
N VAL A 12 11.90 -6.57 -3.90
CA VAL A 12 11.35 -7.89 -4.27
C VAL A 12 10.61 -8.48 -3.09
N VAL A 13 11.18 -8.45 -1.88
CA VAL A 13 10.52 -8.93 -0.65
C VAL A 13 9.19 -8.19 -0.43
N SER A 14 9.16 -6.86 -0.53
CA SER A 14 7.90 -6.11 -0.43
C SER A 14 6.91 -6.45 -1.55
N GLY A 15 7.39 -6.71 -2.76
CA GLY A 15 6.54 -7.15 -3.87
C GLY A 15 5.90 -8.52 -3.61
N LEU A 16 6.67 -9.48 -3.10
CA LEU A 16 6.17 -10.82 -2.76
C LEU A 16 5.13 -10.77 -1.64
N GLN A 17 5.40 -10.00 -0.58
CA GLN A 17 4.42 -9.81 0.49
C GLN A 17 3.13 -9.21 -0.06
N ALA A 18 3.23 -8.18 -0.92
CA ALA A 18 2.06 -7.54 -1.48
C ALA A 18 1.23 -8.47 -2.39
N ILE A 19 1.89 -9.35 -3.16
CA ILE A 19 1.20 -10.41 -3.92
C ILE A 19 0.44 -11.32 -2.96
N ALA A 20 1.09 -11.80 -1.90
CA ALA A 20 0.45 -12.67 -0.91
C ALA A 20 -0.77 -12.01 -0.26
N ALA A 21 -0.66 -10.73 0.15
CA ALA A 21 -1.77 -9.97 0.72
C ALA A 21 -2.91 -9.85 -0.29
N SER A 22 -2.60 -9.50 -1.53
CA SER A 22 -3.59 -9.33 -2.59
C SER A 22 -4.34 -10.63 -2.90
N LEU A 23 -3.64 -11.77 -2.90
CA LEU A 23 -4.25 -13.09 -3.11
C LEU A 23 -5.17 -13.48 -1.95
N VAL A 24 -4.75 -13.23 -0.71
CA VAL A 24 -5.59 -13.44 0.48
C VAL A 24 -6.84 -12.54 0.41
N GLY A 25 -6.67 -11.27 0.05
CA GLY A 25 -7.78 -10.33 -0.13
C GLY A 25 -8.75 -10.77 -1.22
N LEU A 26 -8.24 -11.19 -2.38
CA LEU A 26 -9.05 -11.70 -3.48
C LEU A 26 -9.83 -12.96 -3.07
N LYS A 27 -9.16 -13.91 -2.41
CA LYS A 27 -9.81 -15.11 -1.87
C LYS A 27 -10.92 -14.75 -0.88
N ALA A 28 -10.69 -13.78 -0.01
CA ALA A 28 -11.69 -13.32 0.95
C ALA A 28 -12.93 -12.74 0.25
N VAL A 29 -12.75 -11.87 -0.75
CA VAL A 29 -13.86 -11.26 -1.49
C VAL A 29 -14.65 -12.28 -2.30
N LEU A 30 -13.99 -13.29 -2.88
CA LEU A 30 -14.64 -14.31 -3.70
C LEU A 30 -15.33 -15.42 -2.89
N SER A 31 -14.84 -15.72 -1.68
CA SER A 31 -15.36 -16.82 -0.84
C SER A 31 -16.41 -16.38 0.18
N CYS A 32 -16.72 -15.08 0.23
CA CYS A 32 -17.58 -14.49 1.25
C CYS A 32 -19.04 -14.38 0.76
N ASN A 33 -19.92 -15.05 1.49
CA ASN A 33 -21.37 -15.04 1.32
C ASN A 33 -22.02 -13.97 2.21
N ASP A 34 -21.58 -13.85 3.47
CA ASP A 34 -22.03 -12.81 4.41
C ASP A 34 -20.88 -11.84 4.73
N ILE A 35 -20.96 -10.63 4.17
CA ILE A 35 -19.89 -9.63 4.26
C ILE A 35 -19.66 -9.06 5.66
N LEU A 36 -20.63 -9.21 6.57
CA LEU A 36 -20.57 -8.62 7.90
C LEU A 36 -20.20 -9.65 8.96
N HIS A 37 -20.82 -10.84 8.92
CA HIS A 37 -20.71 -11.83 9.99
C HIS A 37 -19.85 -13.05 9.63
N GLN A 38 -19.60 -13.31 8.35
CA GLN A 38 -18.79 -14.48 7.99
C GLN A 38 -17.34 -14.31 8.45
N ARG A 39 -16.83 -15.39 9.06
CA ARG A 39 -15.45 -15.53 9.49
C ARG A 39 -14.60 -16.21 8.45
N LEU A 40 -13.43 -15.65 8.18
CA LEU A 40 -12.46 -16.14 7.23
C LEU A 40 -11.12 -16.31 7.94
N LEU A 41 -10.86 -17.52 8.47
CA LEU A 41 -9.67 -17.80 9.29
C LEU A 41 -8.36 -17.40 8.59
N PHE A 42 -8.26 -17.66 7.29
CA PHE A 42 -7.08 -17.29 6.50
C PHE A 42 -6.82 -15.77 6.44
N VAL A 43 -7.84 -14.92 6.63
CA VAL A 43 -7.66 -13.46 6.75
C VAL A 43 -7.01 -13.11 8.08
N ILE A 44 -7.41 -13.80 9.15
CA ILE A 44 -6.90 -13.60 10.53
C ILE A 44 -5.47 -14.09 10.64
N ASP A 45 -5.19 -15.27 10.10
CA ASP A 45 -3.83 -15.82 10.03
C ASP A 45 -2.92 -14.85 9.27
N TYR A 46 -3.41 -14.33 8.14
CA TYR A 46 -2.66 -13.36 7.35
C TYR A 46 -2.52 -12.00 8.04
N LEU A 47 -3.48 -11.54 8.85
CA LEU A 47 -3.31 -10.35 9.68
C LEU A 47 -2.14 -10.52 10.65
N SER A 48 -2.02 -11.69 11.28
CA SER A 48 -0.94 -11.99 12.21
C SER A 48 0.42 -12.03 11.50
N PHE A 49 0.48 -12.64 10.32
CA PHE A 49 1.66 -12.59 9.45
C PHE A 49 1.97 -11.16 8.95
N GLY A 50 0.95 -10.41 8.56
CA GLY A 50 1.08 -9.04 8.09
C GLY A 50 1.65 -8.12 9.17
N LEU A 51 1.24 -8.30 10.42
CA LEU A 51 1.76 -7.54 11.55
C LEU A 51 3.27 -7.75 11.72
N SER A 52 3.75 -8.99 11.69
CA SER A 52 5.18 -9.28 11.81
C SER A 52 5.97 -8.73 10.63
N TYR A 53 5.42 -8.82 9.42
CA TYR A 53 6.02 -8.19 8.23
C TYR A 53 6.12 -6.67 8.36
N PHE A 54 5.11 -5.99 8.91
CA PHE A 54 5.14 -4.53 9.08
C PHE A 54 6.29 -4.07 10.00
N TYR A 55 6.59 -4.82 11.05
CA TYR A 55 7.76 -4.56 11.90
C TYR A 55 9.07 -4.77 11.13
N TYR A 56 9.18 -5.87 10.40
CA TYR A 56 10.31 -6.12 9.51
C TYR A 56 10.52 -4.97 8.51
N ASP A 57 9.45 -4.54 7.81
CA ASP A 57 9.52 -3.53 6.76
C ASP A 57 9.93 -2.16 7.33
N ALA A 58 9.44 -1.80 8.52
CA ALA A 58 9.85 -0.58 9.22
C ALA A 58 11.36 -0.55 9.50
N VAL A 59 11.92 -1.67 9.99
CA VAL A 59 13.35 -1.80 10.31
C VAL A 59 14.20 -1.70 9.04
N VAL A 60 13.88 -2.48 8.00
CA VAL A 60 14.68 -2.49 6.76
C VAL A 60 14.57 -1.17 6.00
N MET A 61 13.43 -0.47 6.09
CA MET A 61 13.28 0.84 5.46
C MET A 61 14.15 1.90 6.13
N TYR A 62 14.23 1.91 7.46
CA TYR A 62 15.14 2.78 8.19
C TYR A 62 16.60 2.43 7.86
N TYR A 63 16.96 1.15 7.93
CA TYR A 63 18.32 0.69 7.66
C TYR A 63 18.75 1.02 6.22
N GLY A 64 17.82 0.92 5.26
CA GLY A 64 18.05 1.33 3.89
C GLY A 64 18.38 2.82 3.75
N VAL A 65 17.76 3.71 4.55
CA VAL A 65 18.15 5.13 4.56
C VAL A 65 19.50 5.31 5.25
N TYR A 66 19.73 4.63 6.37
CA TYR A 66 21.01 4.68 7.07
C TYR A 66 22.18 4.28 6.17
N LEU A 67 22.13 3.12 5.52
CA LEU A 67 23.19 2.66 4.61
C LEU A 67 23.42 3.64 3.44
N LYS A 68 22.33 4.19 2.87
CA LYS A 68 22.44 5.16 1.78
C LYS A 68 23.16 6.43 2.22
N GLU A 69 22.85 6.95 3.40
CA GLU A 69 23.49 8.14 3.92
C GLU A 69 24.92 7.85 4.40
N LYS A 70 25.20 6.65 4.95
CA LYS A 70 26.54 6.19 5.35
C LYS A 70 27.51 6.10 4.18
N ILE A 71 27.04 5.68 3.00
CA ILE A 71 27.86 5.69 1.78
C ILE A 71 28.17 7.12 1.33
N ARG A 72 27.19 8.02 1.43
CA ARG A 72 27.38 9.42 1.02
C ARG A 72 28.32 10.17 1.97
N ASP A 73 28.23 9.87 3.26
CA ASP A 73 29.07 10.44 4.31
C ASP A 73 29.38 9.35 5.35
N PRO A 74 30.61 8.81 5.38
CA PRO A 74 31.02 7.78 6.34
C PRO A 74 30.84 8.18 7.81
N ARG A 75 30.84 9.47 8.12
CA ARG A 75 30.62 10.00 9.48
C ARG A 75 29.15 10.01 9.90
N THR A 76 28.23 9.63 9.00
CA THR A 76 26.79 9.55 9.31
C THR A 76 26.55 8.63 10.51
N THR A 77 25.88 9.20 11.52
CA THR A 77 25.40 8.49 12.71
C THR A 77 23.96 8.02 12.49
N TYR A 78 23.53 7.06 13.32
CA TYR A 78 22.14 6.58 13.32
C TYR A 78 21.14 7.72 13.55
N SER A 79 21.41 8.63 14.49
CA SER A 79 20.53 9.77 14.79
C SER A 79 20.37 10.75 13.61
N SER A 80 21.46 11.03 12.87
CA SER A 80 21.41 11.87 11.67
C SER A 80 20.60 11.21 10.56
N ALA A 81 20.79 9.90 10.34
CA ALA A 81 20.01 9.14 9.37
C ALA A 81 18.52 9.08 9.74
N TRP A 82 18.19 8.91 11.02
CA TRP A 82 16.82 8.97 11.54
C TRP A 82 16.14 10.30 11.24
N THR A 83 16.82 11.40 11.53
CA THR A 83 16.30 12.75 11.26
C THR A 83 15.99 12.93 9.78
N LYS A 84 16.87 12.45 8.89
CA LYS A 84 16.66 12.48 7.43
C LYS A 84 15.51 11.56 6.99
N PHE A 85 15.44 10.35 7.57
CA PHE A 85 14.37 9.38 7.30
C PHE A 85 13.01 9.98 7.65
N TYR A 86 12.84 10.46 8.87
CA TYR A 86 11.58 11.03 9.33
C TYR A 86 11.15 12.25 8.50
N LYS A 87 12.08 13.19 8.22
CA LYS A 87 11.78 14.38 7.40
C LYS A 87 11.35 14.03 5.97
N LYS A 88 11.98 13.04 5.34
CA LYS A 88 11.68 12.67 3.93
C LYS A 88 10.53 11.67 3.77
N LYS A 89 10.24 10.87 4.80
CA LYS A 89 9.32 9.73 4.72
C LYS A 89 8.22 9.76 5.79
N LYS A 90 7.90 10.94 6.33
CA LYS A 90 6.93 11.14 7.42
C LYS A 90 5.64 10.33 7.25
N LEU A 91 5.01 10.40 6.09
CA LEU A 91 3.75 9.70 5.82
C LEU A 91 3.88 8.17 5.89
N ILE A 92 4.92 7.62 5.26
CA ILE A 92 5.18 6.18 5.29
C ILE A 92 5.57 5.73 6.70
N PHE A 93 6.35 6.54 7.42
CA PHE A 93 6.64 6.27 8.82
C PHE A 93 5.36 6.15 9.66
N TRP A 94 4.46 7.13 9.57
CA TRP A 94 3.19 7.06 10.32
C TRP A 94 2.30 5.90 9.86
N HIS A 95 2.32 5.51 8.59
CA HIS A 95 1.66 4.30 8.12
C HIS A 95 2.19 3.03 8.83
N HIS A 96 3.51 2.88 8.94
CA HIS A 96 4.14 1.76 9.64
C HIS A 96 4.09 1.84 11.17
N VAL A 97 3.61 2.95 11.74
CA VAL A 97 3.33 3.07 13.18
C VAL A 97 1.84 2.82 13.45
N LEU A 98 0.97 3.54 12.75
CA LEU A 98 -0.48 3.50 12.99
C LEU A 98 -1.10 2.16 12.61
N LEU A 99 -0.67 1.52 11.51
CA LEU A 99 -1.22 0.22 11.17
C LEU A 99 -0.87 -0.84 12.23
N PRO A 100 0.40 -1.06 12.63
CA PRO A 100 0.72 -2.05 13.65
C PRO A 100 0.17 -1.76 15.04
N VAL A 101 0.11 -0.48 15.44
CA VAL A 101 -0.34 -0.09 16.80
C VAL A 101 -1.86 0.01 16.91
N ILE A 102 -2.57 0.33 15.82
CA ILE A 102 -4.02 0.60 15.85
C ILE A 102 -4.74 -0.32 14.86
N GLY A 103 -4.37 -0.28 13.57
CA GLY A 103 -5.07 -0.99 12.50
C GLY A 103 -5.12 -2.51 12.69
N PHE A 104 -3.97 -3.14 12.89
CA PHE A 104 -3.84 -4.59 13.10
C PHE A 104 -4.53 -5.04 14.40
N PRO A 105 -4.32 -4.40 15.57
CA PRO A 105 -5.06 -4.72 16.79
C PRO A 105 -6.58 -4.66 16.62
N ILE A 106 -7.12 -3.58 16.04
CA ILE A 106 -8.57 -3.45 15.79
C ILE A 106 -9.07 -4.57 14.86
N SER A 107 -8.27 -4.96 13.87
CA SER A 107 -8.64 -5.97 12.88
C SER A 107 -8.45 -7.42 13.37
N ASN A 108 -7.53 -7.66 14.32
CA ASN A 108 -7.16 -9.00 14.77
C ASN A 108 -7.84 -9.39 16.09
N PHE A 109 -8.05 -8.44 17.00
CA PHE A 109 -8.66 -8.75 18.30
C PHE A 109 -10.18 -8.81 18.22
N SER A 110 -10.69 -10.03 18.36
CA SER A 110 -12.12 -10.38 18.32
C SER A 110 -13.02 -9.50 19.17
N TRP A 111 -12.59 -9.11 20.37
CA TRP A 111 -13.39 -8.29 21.29
C TRP A 111 -13.56 -6.83 20.84
N ILE A 112 -12.68 -6.30 19.99
CA ILE A 112 -12.75 -4.91 19.52
C ILE A 112 -13.79 -4.78 18.40
N ARG A 113 -13.70 -5.66 17.39
CA ARG A 113 -14.59 -5.63 16.22
C ARG A 113 -15.77 -6.61 16.31
N GLN A 114 -15.93 -7.29 17.45
CA GLN A 114 -16.96 -8.30 17.70
C GLN A 114 -17.01 -9.37 16.61
N ASP A 115 -15.83 -9.76 16.13
CA ASP A 115 -15.64 -10.74 15.07
C ASP A 115 -16.27 -10.43 13.70
N ARG A 116 -16.59 -9.17 13.40
CA ARG A 116 -17.24 -8.75 12.15
C ARG A 116 -16.31 -8.14 11.11
N GLY A 117 -16.67 -8.25 9.85
CA GLY A 117 -16.10 -7.46 8.75
C GLY A 117 -14.83 -8.04 8.09
N ASP A 118 -14.62 -9.36 8.13
CA ASP A 118 -13.47 -10.01 7.46
C ASP A 118 -13.44 -9.73 5.95
N PHE A 119 -14.61 -9.58 5.31
CA PHE A 119 -14.74 -9.16 3.92
C PHE A 119 -14.08 -7.82 3.64
N PHE A 120 -14.31 -6.82 4.51
CA PHE A 120 -13.77 -5.48 4.35
C PHE A 120 -12.25 -5.46 4.57
N ILE A 121 -11.75 -6.26 5.51
CA ILE A 121 -10.30 -6.48 5.69
C ILE A 121 -9.71 -7.09 4.41
N GLY A 122 -10.38 -8.08 3.82
CA GLY A 122 -10.01 -8.66 2.53
C GLY A 122 -9.94 -7.61 1.41
N CYS A 123 -10.93 -6.72 1.34
CA CYS A 123 -10.91 -5.59 0.41
C CYS A 123 -9.68 -4.69 0.63
N LEU A 124 -9.35 -4.36 1.88
CA LEU A 124 -8.16 -3.58 2.21
C LEU A 124 -6.86 -4.30 1.79
N PHE A 125 -6.76 -5.62 1.93
CA PHE A 125 -5.62 -6.38 1.45
C PHE A 125 -5.47 -6.36 -0.07
N MET A 126 -6.56 -6.32 -0.83
CA MET A 126 -6.49 -6.16 -2.29
C MET A 126 -5.82 -4.85 -2.72
N SER A 127 -5.79 -3.83 -1.86
CA SER A 127 -5.10 -2.57 -2.14
C SER A 127 -3.57 -2.75 -2.30
N GLU A 128 -2.99 -3.83 -1.79
CA GLU A 128 -1.58 -4.15 -1.99
C GLU A 128 -1.24 -4.56 -3.42
N MET A 129 -2.22 -4.80 -4.30
CA MET A 129 -1.99 -5.23 -5.68
C MET A 129 -1.16 -4.22 -6.50
N SER A 130 -1.16 -2.95 -6.10
CA SER A 130 -0.34 -1.90 -6.75
C SER A 130 1.15 -1.94 -6.35
N THR A 131 1.48 -2.52 -5.19
CA THR A 131 2.84 -2.52 -4.61
C THR A 131 3.87 -3.30 -5.44
N PRO A 132 3.56 -4.46 -6.06
CA PRO A 132 4.48 -5.14 -6.98
C PRO A 132 4.91 -4.23 -8.14
N PHE A 133 3.99 -3.45 -8.70
CA PHE A 133 4.29 -2.51 -9.79
C PHE A 133 5.08 -1.29 -9.30
N LEU A 134 4.83 -0.80 -8.08
CA LEU A 134 5.67 0.23 -7.42
C LEU A 134 7.10 -0.27 -7.21
N SER A 135 7.25 -1.49 -6.71
CA SER A 135 8.55 -2.14 -6.49
C SER A 135 9.31 -2.35 -7.80
N LEU A 136 8.65 -2.91 -8.82
CA LEU A 136 9.25 -3.11 -10.13
C LEU A 136 9.71 -1.78 -10.76
N ARG A 137 8.87 -0.73 -10.69
CA ARG A 137 9.25 0.62 -11.14
C ARG A 137 10.50 1.13 -10.44
N ALA A 138 10.58 0.95 -9.12
CA ALA A 138 11.71 1.39 -8.33
C ALA A 138 13.00 0.62 -8.65
N VAL A 139 12.90 -0.70 -8.91
CA VAL A 139 14.04 -1.54 -9.33
C VAL A 139 14.52 -1.11 -10.72
N LEU A 140 13.63 -1.00 -11.70
CA LEU A 140 13.97 -0.54 -13.06
C LEU A 140 14.61 0.85 -13.06
N ALA A 141 14.10 1.77 -12.23
CA ALA A 141 14.70 3.10 -12.07
C ALA A 141 16.13 3.05 -11.51
N LYS A 142 16.40 2.15 -10.56
CA LYS A 142 17.76 1.97 -10.00
C LYS A 142 18.71 1.34 -11.01
N LEU A 143 18.21 0.43 -11.86
CA LEU A 143 18.98 -0.18 -12.95
C LEU A 143 19.20 0.77 -14.15
N GLY A 144 18.83 2.04 -14.06
CA GLY A 144 18.97 3.01 -15.16
C GLY A 144 18.00 2.79 -16.32
N LYS A 145 17.02 1.88 -16.20
CA LYS A 145 16.11 1.48 -17.29
C LYS A 145 14.86 2.37 -17.42
N LYS A 146 14.94 3.66 -17.05
CA LYS A 146 13.78 4.58 -17.07
C LYS A 146 13.22 4.86 -18.47
N ASN A 147 14.02 4.69 -19.51
CA ASN A 147 13.61 4.87 -20.91
C ASN A 147 13.19 3.55 -21.60
N SER A 148 13.18 2.43 -20.86
CA SER A 148 12.78 1.14 -21.41
C SER A 148 11.26 1.06 -21.55
N LEU A 149 10.80 0.33 -22.57
CA LEU A 149 9.37 0.02 -22.75
C LEU A 149 8.77 -0.61 -21.48
N ALA A 150 9.51 -1.51 -20.82
CA ALA A 150 9.09 -2.13 -19.57
C ALA A 150 8.80 -1.11 -18.45
N TYR A 151 9.60 -0.05 -18.31
CA TYR A 151 9.37 1.00 -17.32
C TYR A 151 8.12 1.83 -17.61
N ILE A 152 7.85 2.08 -18.89
CA ILE A 152 6.69 2.84 -19.37
C ILE A 152 5.41 2.03 -19.15
N VAL A 153 5.38 0.80 -19.68
CA VAL A 153 4.24 -0.12 -19.55
C VAL A 153 3.92 -0.34 -18.07
N ASN A 154 4.92 -0.66 -17.24
CA ASN A 154 4.72 -0.82 -15.80
C ASN A 154 4.19 0.47 -15.13
N GLY A 155 4.57 1.65 -15.63
CA GLY A 155 4.03 2.93 -15.16
C GLY A 155 2.54 3.11 -15.41
N VAL A 156 2.10 2.79 -16.63
CA VAL A 156 0.68 2.85 -17.00
C VAL A 156 -0.11 1.79 -16.24
N THR A 157 0.40 0.55 -16.18
CA THR A 157 -0.22 -0.53 -15.39
C THR A 157 -0.33 -0.15 -13.91
N LEU A 158 0.73 0.43 -13.33
CA LEU A 158 0.69 0.94 -11.96
C LEU A 158 -0.42 1.98 -11.77
N ALA A 159 -0.57 2.94 -12.69
CA ALA A 159 -1.61 3.96 -12.58
C ALA A 159 -3.02 3.34 -12.56
N VAL A 160 -3.29 2.38 -13.46
CA VAL A 160 -4.58 1.67 -13.54
C VAL A 160 -4.82 0.85 -12.28
N VAL A 161 -3.87 -0.02 -11.91
CA VAL A 161 -3.99 -0.90 -10.74
C VAL A 161 -4.13 -0.08 -9.45
N PHE A 162 -3.38 1.01 -9.30
CA PHE A 162 -3.49 1.90 -8.14
C PHE A 162 -4.88 2.51 -8.05
N PHE A 163 -5.43 3.01 -9.16
CA PHE A 163 -6.78 3.57 -9.16
C PHE A 163 -7.84 2.51 -8.79
N VAL A 164 -7.82 1.35 -9.45
CA VAL A 164 -8.81 0.29 -9.24
C VAL A 164 -8.74 -0.27 -7.81
N PHE A 165 -7.56 -0.69 -7.37
CA PHE A 165 -7.43 -1.43 -6.11
C PHE A 165 -7.24 -0.53 -4.88
N ARG A 166 -6.79 0.72 -5.05
CA ARG A 166 -6.62 1.65 -3.93
C ARG A 166 -7.65 2.76 -3.86
N VAL A 167 -8.21 3.23 -4.97
CA VAL A 167 -9.23 4.30 -4.94
C VAL A 167 -10.63 3.70 -4.96
N LEU A 168 -10.94 2.82 -5.92
CA LEU A 168 -12.29 2.28 -6.09
C LEU A 168 -12.67 1.23 -5.04
N VAL A 169 -11.72 0.73 -4.25
CA VAL A 169 -12.01 -0.22 -3.17
C VAL A 169 -12.96 0.36 -2.12
N TYR A 170 -12.86 1.66 -1.80
CA TYR A 170 -13.73 2.32 -0.82
C TYR A 170 -15.19 2.44 -1.28
N PRO A 171 -15.49 3.02 -2.46
CA PRO A 171 -16.87 3.03 -2.97
C PRO A 171 -17.40 1.61 -3.21
N TYR A 172 -16.54 0.64 -3.60
CA TYR A 172 -16.94 -0.76 -3.70
C TYR A 172 -17.40 -1.35 -2.35
N MET A 173 -16.66 -1.10 -1.27
CA MET A 173 -17.06 -1.54 0.07
C MET A 173 -18.42 -0.94 0.48
N TYR A 174 -18.65 0.35 0.21
CA TYR A 174 -19.92 1.01 0.52
C TYR A 174 -21.07 0.45 -0.31
N TRP A 175 -20.83 0.19 -1.60
CA TRP A 175 -21.81 -0.45 -2.48
C TRP A 175 -22.16 -1.87 -2.02
N ARG A 176 -21.17 -2.70 -1.67
CA ARG A 176 -21.43 -4.04 -1.13
C ARG A 176 -22.23 -4.00 0.16
N PHE A 177 -21.96 -3.03 1.04
CA PHE A 177 -22.74 -2.83 2.25
C PHE A 177 -24.18 -2.38 1.97
N ALA A 178 -24.37 -1.45 1.02
CA ALA A 178 -25.70 -1.00 0.59
C ALA A 178 -26.56 -2.16 0.08
N VAL A 179 -25.99 -3.00 -0.79
CA VAL A 179 -26.65 -4.20 -1.32
C VAL A 179 -26.97 -5.18 -0.19
N TYR A 180 -26.03 -5.43 0.71
CA TYR A 180 -26.24 -6.34 1.86
C TYR A 180 -27.36 -5.88 2.79
N LYS A 181 -27.49 -4.57 3.04
CA LYS A 181 -28.55 -4.00 3.88
C LYS A 181 -29.83 -3.63 3.12
N ASN A 182 -29.84 -3.76 1.80
CA ASN A 182 -30.91 -3.29 0.93
C ASN A 182 -31.29 -1.81 1.17
N ILE A 183 -30.28 -0.94 1.28
CA ILE A 183 -30.42 0.51 1.46
C ILE A 183 -29.78 1.26 0.29
N SER A 184 -30.08 2.55 0.15
CA SER A 184 -29.40 3.38 -0.84
C SER A 184 -27.94 3.65 -0.45
N LEU A 185 -27.09 3.94 -1.45
CA LEU A 185 -25.68 4.28 -1.22
C LEU A 185 -25.49 5.52 -0.31
N LEU A 186 -26.43 6.48 -0.37
CA LEU A 186 -26.38 7.71 0.43
C LEU A 186 -26.68 7.46 1.91
N GLU A 187 -27.37 6.36 2.23
CA GLU A 187 -27.71 5.97 3.60
C GLU A 187 -26.57 5.21 4.29
N VAL A 188 -25.62 4.67 3.52
CA VAL A 188 -24.51 3.85 4.05
C VAL A 188 -23.69 4.56 5.14
N PRO A 189 -23.27 5.84 4.99
CA PRO A 189 -22.50 6.51 6.03
C PRO A 189 -23.24 6.61 7.37
N PHE A 190 -24.57 6.64 7.36
CA PHE A 190 -25.39 6.72 8.57
C PHE A 190 -25.67 5.34 9.20
N ASN A 191 -25.41 4.26 8.45
CA ASN A 191 -25.62 2.87 8.88
C ASN A 191 -24.31 2.13 9.23
N ILE A 192 -23.16 2.80 9.07
CA ILE A 192 -21.83 2.30 9.44
C ILE A 192 -21.31 3.07 10.66
N PRO A 193 -20.58 2.43 11.60
CA PRO A 193 -19.96 3.14 12.72
C PRO A 193 -19.10 4.32 12.27
N ILE A 194 -19.23 5.47 12.95
CA ILE A 194 -18.49 6.70 12.64
C ILE A 194 -16.97 6.45 12.49
N PRO A 195 -16.29 5.67 13.37
CA PRO A 195 -14.86 5.43 13.21
C PRO A 195 -14.49 4.75 11.88
N CYS A 196 -15.34 3.85 11.36
CA CYS A 196 -15.13 3.20 10.08
C CYS A 196 -15.27 4.19 8.92
N ASN A 197 -16.26 5.09 8.98
CA ASN A 197 -16.41 6.16 7.99
C ASN A 197 -15.20 7.10 7.98
N VAL A 198 -14.75 7.54 9.15
CA VAL A 198 -13.58 8.42 9.28
C VAL A 198 -12.33 7.73 8.73
N ALA A 199 -12.10 6.46 9.09
CA ALA A 199 -10.97 5.70 8.59
C ALA A 199 -11.02 5.52 7.06
N CYS A 200 -12.18 5.15 6.50
CA CYS A 200 -12.34 5.02 5.06
C CYS A 200 -12.10 6.34 4.33
N PHE A 201 -12.66 7.44 4.83
CA PHE A 201 -12.48 8.77 4.24
C PHE A 201 -11.02 9.23 4.27
N MET A 202 -10.34 9.08 5.41
CA MET A 202 -8.92 9.43 5.55
C MET A 202 -8.04 8.62 4.61
N LEU A 203 -8.24 7.30 4.57
CA LEU A 203 -7.46 6.43 3.71
C LEU A 203 -7.74 6.71 2.23
N MET A 204 -9.01 6.83 1.83
CA MET A 204 -9.39 7.15 0.45
C MET A 204 -8.80 8.49 0.00
N SER A 205 -8.86 9.53 0.84
CA SER A 205 -8.29 10.85 0.54
C SER A 205 -6.78 10.74 0.26
N LEU A 206 -6.06 9.92 1.02
CA LEU A 206 -4.66 9.66 0.76
C LEU A 206 -4.43 8.97 -0.60
N GLN A 207 -5.22 7.94 -0.90
CA GLN A 207 -5.09 7.20 -2.16
C GLN A 207 -5.46 8.07 -3.37
N VAL A 208 -6.49 8.92 -3.29
CA VAL A 208 -6.87 9.85 -4.36
C VAL A 208 -5.72 10.81 -4.68
N ASN A 209 -5.10 11.40 -3.65
CA ASN A 209 -3.96 12.29 -3.82
C ASN A 209 -2.79 11.58 -4.53
N TRP A 210 -2.48 10.35 -4.14
CA TRP A 210 -1.40 9.56 -4.74
C TRP A 210 -1.73 9.15 -6.17
N SER A 211 -2.97 8.75 -6.43
CA SER A 211 -3.45 8.43 -7.78
C SER A 211 -3.30 9.63 -8.71
N PHE A 212 -3.69 10.83 -8.26
CA PHE A 212 -3.49 12.05 -9.03
C PHE A 212 -2.01 12.31 -9.36
N VAL A 213 -1.10 12.15 -8.38
CA VAL A 213 0.34 12.30 -8.59
C VAL A 213 0.88 11.28 -9.60
N ILE A 214 0.46 10.01 -9.50
CA ILE A 214 0.89 8.93 -10.40
C ILE A 214 0.38 9.18 -11.82
N ILE A 215 -0.90 9.50 -11.98
CA ILE A 215 -1.52 9.79 -13.28
C ILE A 215 -0.85 11.00 -13.91
N LYS A 216 -0.69 12.12 -13.19
CA LYS A 216 0.03 13.31 -13.67
C LYS A 216 1.46 12.99 -14.10
N GLY A 217 2.14 12.12 -13.36
CA GLY A 217 3.47 11.63 -13.71
C GLY A 217 3.50 10.84 -15.02
N CYS A 218 2.50 9.98 -15.25
CA CYS A 218 2.34 9.23 -16.50
C CYS A 218 2.00 10.15 -17.68
N LEU A 219 1.02 11.05 -17.51
CA LEU A 219 0.62 12.00 -18.56
C LEU A 219 1.78 12.92 -18.96
N ARG A 220 2.57 13.43 -18.00
CA ARG A 220 3.76 14.23 -18.31
C ARG A 220 4.76 13.48 -19.19
N TYR A 221 4.94 12.19 -18.93
CA TYR A 221 5.87 11.35 -19.69
C TYR A 221 5.33 11.07 -21.11
N LEU A 222 4.02 10.82 -21.24
CA LEU A 222 3.36 10.55 -22.53
C LEU A 222 3.22 11.80 -23.41
N TYR A 223 2.90 12.96 -22.82
CA TYR A 223 2.69 14.22 -23.55
C TYR A 223 3.94 15.09 -23.71
N ARG A 224 5.08 14.72 -23.12
CA ARG A 224 6.40 15.27 -23.48
C ARG A 224 7.30 14.19 -24.07
N PRO A 225 6.99 13.64 -25.25
CA PRO A 225 7.94 12.83 -25.99
C PRO A 225 9.01 13.78 -26.56
N GLY A 226 10.01 14.18 -25.76
CA GLY A 226 11.04 15.09 -26.28
C GLY A 226 12.13 15.63 -25.35
N VAL A 227 12.01 15.54 -24.02
CA VAL A 227 13.09 16.04 -23.13
C VAL A 227 13.87 14.88 -22.51
N SER A 228 14.61 14.18 -23.37
CA SER A 228 15.88 13.54 -22.99
C SER A 228 16.78 13.38 -24.21
N LYS A 229 17.55 14.43 -24.50
CA LYS A 229 18.91 14.29 -25.05
C LYS A 229 19.75 15.43 -24.50
N GLU A 230 20.08 15.35 -23.22
CA GLU A 230 21.43 15.68 -22.73
C GLU A 230 21.53 15.32 -21.23
N PRO A 231 22.56 14.57 -20.84
CA PRO A 231 22.86 14.31 -19.44
C PRO A 231 23.61 15.51 -18.83
N PRO A 232 23.32 15.91 -17.58
CA PRO A 232 24.36 16.33 -16.66
C PRO A 232 25.05 15.13 -16.02
#